data_AF-A0A1D3JD82-F1
#
_entry.id   AF-A0A1D3JD82-F1
#
_cell.length_a   1.000
_cell.length_b   1.000
_cell.length_c   1.000
_cell.angle_alpha   90.00
_cell.angle_beta   90.00
_cell.angle_gamma   90.00
#
_symmetry.space_group_name_H-M   'P 1'
#
loop_
_entity.id
_entity.type
_entity.pdbx_description
1 polymer ?
#
loop_
_entity_poly.entity_id
_entity_poly.type
_entity_poly.pdbx_seq_one_letter_code
_entity_poly.pdbx_strand_id
1 'polypeptide(L)'
;MGHDEGEDFYCFYTEFTKYKDKSKSIKPTEINEYTKSCAQVINDKFQDKTNIEELLTKIKKFLEHYKNSDSKNSNKYYGYINYWLKTQLTENDPLIKNTTDFYNMFKNCDSDVELLNKKFLYINSKQNDLFKRINELYSVYDDYFNFIAFKSIDTVNCVYAKQCVNKYNNIVDNYASNDKSNLLYELQNLKHLFNQNGIFSLQGCEKEIPTLKPLPEANKSEVISSLPSSSLIPIPAIAATVGIFPLLLLLYKHTPLVSLLYSRIIEMKNKLINVAQENHELSFLDERSQVFADNESYNLIYSSADYS
;
A
#
# COMPACT_ATOMS: atom_id res chain seq x y z
N MET A 1 16.75 -26.28 9.09
CA MET A 1 17.81 -25.29 9.39
C MET A 1 17.11 -23.96 9.59
N GLY A 2 17.31 -23.32 10.74
CA GLY A 2 16.44 -22.24 11.22
C GLY A 2 16.49 -21.00 10.34
N HIS A 3 15.34 -20.60 9.81
CA HIS A 3 15.12 -19.21 9.43
C HIS A 3 15.26 -18.38 10.69
N ASP A 4 16.30 -17.55 10.75
CA ASP A 4 16.41 -16.54 11.80
C ASP A 4 15.20 -15.60 11.63
N GLU A 5 14.30 -15.56 12.61
CA GLU A 5 13.10 -14.70 12.63
C GLU A 5 13.43 -13.19 12.55
N GLY A 6 14.73 -12.84 12.46
CA GLY A 6 15.27 -11.49 12.51
C GLY A 6 15.01 -10.60 11.30
N GLU A 7 14.53 -11.11 10.16
CA GLU A 7 14.58 -10.37 8.87
C GLU A 7 13.27 -10.34 8.05
N ASP A 8 12.12 -10.54 8.70
CA ASP A 8 10.79 -10.25 8.11
C ASP A 8 10.45 -8.74 8.12
N PHE A 9 11.42 -7.87 7.81
CA PHE A 9 11.22 -6.42 7.72
C PHE A 9 11.22 -5.89 6.29
N TYR A 10 11.77 -6.65 5.35
CA TYR A 10 11.69 -6.33 3.94
C TYR A 10 10.31 -6.72 3.41
N CYS A 11 9.63 -5.78 2.79
CA CYS A 11 8.41 -6.05 2.05
C CYS A 11 8.69 -6.18 0.56
N PHE A 12 7.90 -7.03 -0.09
CA PHE A 12 7.88 -7.12 -1.53
C PHE A 12 7.46 -5.80 -2.15
N TYR A 13 7.87 -5.55 -3.38
CA TYR A 13 7.38 -4.39 -4.14
C TYR A 13 5.85 -4.29 -4.14
N THR A 14 5.12 -5.41 -4.25
CA THR A 14 3.65 -5.42 -4.20
C THR A 14 3.06 -5.11 -2.83
N GLU A 15 3.77 -5.40 -1.75
CA GLU A 15 3.40 -4.99 -0.39
C GLU A 15 3.73 -3.51 -0.17
N PHE A 16 4.90 -3.07 -0.65
CA PHE A 16 5.32 -1.67 -0.65
C PHE A 16 4.30 -0.78 -1.34
N THR A 17 3.82 -1.13 -2.53
CA THR A 17 2.81 -0.33 -3.23
C THR A 17 1.50 -0.28 -2.46
N LYS A 18 1.04 -1.39 -1.87
CA LYS A 18 -0.13 -1.40 -1.00
C LYS A 18 0.04 -0.45 0.20
N TYR A 19 1.20 -0.48 0.85
CA TYR A 19 1.51 0.41 1.97
C TYR A 19 1.54 1.88 1.52
N LYS A 20 2.14 2.16 0.35
CA LYS A 20 2.22 3.51 -0.23
C LYS A 20 0.85 4.05 -0.65
N ASP A 21 0.01 3.24 -1.26
CA ASP A 21 -1.34 3.66 -1.65
C ASP A 21 -2.21 3.85 -0.40
N LYS A 22 -2.06 2.98 0.60
CA LYS A 22 -2.75 3.14 1.88
C LYS A 22 -2.34 4.45 2.57
N SER A 23 -1.05 4.73 2.71
CA SER A 23 -0.57 5.96 3.36
C SER A 23 -1.06 7.23 2.66
N LYS A 24 -1.14 7.23 1.31
CA LYS A 24 -1.72 8.32 0.52
C LYS A 24 -3.23 8.46 0.69
N SER A 25 -3.96 7.35 0.81
CA SER A 25 -5.43 7.38 0.95
C SER A 25 -5.92 7.89 2.31
N ILE A 26 -5.05 7.93 3.32
CA ILE A 26 -5.40 8.40 4.65
C ILE A 26 -5.64 9.91 4.60
N LYS A 27 -6.90 10.30 4.74
CA LYS A 27 -7.30 11.69 4.91
C LYS A 27 -7.08 12.12 6.37
N PRO A 28 -6.55 13.32 6.62
CA PRO A 28 -6.45 13.88 7.96
C PRO A 28 -7.80 14.45 8.45
N THR A 29 -8.92 13.81 8.11
CA THR A 29 -10.18 14.04 8.81
C THR A 29 -10.04 13.34 10.16
N GLU A 30 -10.37 14.01 11.28
CA GLU A 30 -10.18 13.52 12.67
C GLU A 30 -8.78 13.73 13.29
N ILE A 31 -8.01 14.74 12.85
CA ILE A 31 -6.71 15.07 13.47
C ILE A 31 -6.77 15.06 15.01
N ASN A 32 -7.79 15.74 15.57
CA ASN A 32 -7.91 15.98 17.00
C ASN A 32 -8.04 14.73 17.88
N GLU A 33 -8.62 13.64 17.37
CA GLU A 33 -8.77 12.40 18.16
C GLU A 33 -7.41 11.71 18.34
N TYR A 34 -6.64 11.66 17.24
CA TYR A 34 -5.38 10.94 17.18
C TYR A 34 -4.23 11.68 17.87
N THR A 35 -4.32 13.01 18.00
CA THR A 35 -3.29 13.84 18.63
C THR A 35 -3.59 14.21 20.08
N LYS A 36 -4.81 13.96 20.57
CA LYS A 36 -5.28 14.38 21.91
C LYS A 36 -4.33 13.99 23.03
N SER A 37 -3.80 12.76 23.00
CA SER A 37 -2.92 12.27 24.06
C SER A 37 -1.58 13.01 24.11
N CYS A 38 -1.14 13.56 22.98
CA CYS A 38 0.08 14.35 22.83
C CYS A 38 -0.14 15.85 22.69
N ALA A 39 -1.37 16.35 22.90
CA ALA A 39 -1.73 17.75 22.67
C ALA A 39 -0.82 18.74 23.42
N GLN A 40 -0.43 18.44 24.65
CA GLN A 40 0.49 19.29 25.40
C GLN A 40 1.87 19.39 24.72
N VAL A 41 2.45 18.26 24.28
CA VAL A 41 3.75 18.23 23.60
C VAL A 41 3.69 19.01 22.28
N ILE A 42 2.56 18.89 21.56
CA ILE A 42 2.31 19.60 20.30
C ILE A 42 2.22 21.10 20.55
N ASN A 43 1.39 21.54 21.50
CA ASN A 43 1.19 22.95 21.82
C ASN A 43 2.49 23.61 22.31
N ASP A 44 3.23 22.94 23.20
CA ASP A 44 4.45 23.46 23.82
C ASP A 44 5.59 23.65 22.81
N LYS A 45 5.70 22.74 21.82
CA LYS A 45 6.87 22.69 20.91
C LYS A 45 6.59 23.17 19.50
N PHE A 46 5.34 23.12 19.05
CA PHE A 46 4.99 23.31 17.64
C PHE A 46 3.94 24.38 17.38
N GLN A 47 3.41 25.06 18.41
CA GLN A 47 2.54 26.26 18.29
C GLN A 47 1.59 26.19 17.08
N ASP A 48 0.70 25.19 17.06
CA ASP A 48 -0.34 24.98 16.02
C ASP A 48 0.15 24.55 14.61
N LYS A 49 1.36 23.98 14.47
CA LYS A 49 1.77 23.35 13.19
C LYS A 49 0.97 22.08 12.89
N THR A 50 0.00 22.22 11.98
CA THR A 50 -0.85 21.12 11.46
C THR A 50 -0.05 19.94 10.88
N ASN A 51 1.15 20.16 10.35
CA ASN A 51 1.95 19.09 9.73
C ASN A 51 2.31 17.95 10.69
N ILE A 52 2.63 18.26 11.96
CA ILE A 52 2.97 17.24 12.96
C ILE A 52 1.74 16.43 13.36
N GLU A 53 0.62 17.13 13.49
CA GLU A 53 -0.65 16.52 13.81
C GLU A 53 -1.09 15.56 12.69
N GLU A 54 -0.99 16.00 11.43
CA GLU A 54 -1.25 15.16 10.26
C GLU A 54 -0.36 13.92 10.21
N LEU A 55 0.94 14.06 10.54
CA LEU A 55 1.87 12.93 10.59
C LEU A 55 1.46 11.91 11.64
N LEU A 56 1.15 12.35 12.86
CA LEU A 56 0.68 11.48 13.95
C LEU A 56 -0.63 10.78 13.56
N THR A 57 -1.60 11.51 12.99
CA THR A 57 -2.86 10.94 12.50
C THR A 57 -2.63 9.88 11.43
N LYS A 58 -1.77 10.16 10.44
CA LYS A 58 -1.44 9.20 9.37
C LYS A 58 -0.80 7.92 9.93
N ILE A 59 0.14 8.06 10.88
CA ILE A 59 0.77 6.92 11.55
C ILE A 59 -0.28 6.05 12.25
N LYS A 60 -1.17 6.65 13.03
CA LYS A 60 -2.16 5.89 13.82
C LYS A 60 -3.17 5.18 12.92
N LYS A 61 -3.75 5.87 11.94
CA LYS A 61 -4.67 5.25 10.97
C LYS A 61 -4.02 4.12 10.17
N PHE A 62 -2.74 4.26 9.84
CA PHE A 62 -1.99 3.20 9.18
C PHE A 62 -1.81 1.98 10.10
N LEU A 63 -1.45 2.21 11.36
CA LEU A 63 -1.29 1.14 12.36
C LEU A 63 -2.61 0.43 12.66
N GLU A 64 -3.72 1.15 12.84
CA GLU A 64 -5.04 0.56 13.06
C GLU A 64 -5.45 -0.38 11.91
N HIS A 65 -5.13 0.00 10.67
CA HIS A 65 -5.44 -0.82 9.51
C HIS A 65 -4.67 -2.14 9.52
N TYR A 66 -3.35 -2.11 9.77
CA TYR A 66 -2.50 -3.30 9.68
C TYR A 66 -2.40 -4.13 10.97
N LYS A 67 -2.78 -3.56 12.12
CA LYS A 67 -2.96 -4.32 13.38
C LYS A 67 -4.20 -5.21 13.34
N ASN A 68 -5.25 -4.76 12.66
CA ASN A 68 -6.56 -5.42 12.65
C ASN A 68 -6.80 -6.33 11.42
N SER A 69 -5.91 -6.35 10.43
CA SER A 69 -6.00 -7.23 9.27
C SER A 69 -5.48 -8.64 9.54
N ASP A 70 -5.92 -9.63 8.76
CA ASP A 70 -5.45 -11.04 8.82
C ASP A 70 -3.93 -11.21 8.60
N SER A 71 -3.23 -10.14 8.20
CA SER A 71 -1.76 -10.04 8.15
C SER A 71 -1.10 -9.85 9.53
N LYS A 72 -1.77 -10.25 10.61
CA LYS A 72 -1.26 -10.17 11.99
C LYS A 72 0.15 -10.75 12.02
N ASN A 73 1.10 -9.90 12.41
CA ASN A 73 2.49 -10.22 12.77
C ASN A 73 3.59 -10.01 11.73
N SER A 74 3.31 -9.52 10.52
CA SER A 74 4.45 -9.18 9.65
C SER A 74 5.13 -7.89 10.13
N ASN A 75 6.43 -7.97 10.40
CA ASN A 75 7.21 -6.81 10.86
C ASN A 75 7.49 -5.80 9.72
N LYS A 76 7.16 -6.16 8.47
CA LYS A 76 7.36 -5.39 7.24
C LYS A 76 6.80 -3.98 7.27
N TYR A 77 5.59 -3.82 7.80
CA TYR A 77 4.95 -2.50 7.83
C TYR A 77 5.68 -1.53 8.77
N TYR A 78 6.40 -2.02 9.79
CA TYR A 78 7.28 -1.18 10.61
C TYR A 78 8.48 -0.67 9.81
N GLY A 79 9.06 -1.52 8.95
CA GLY A 79 10.11 -1.09 8.02
C GLY A 79 9.60 0.03 7.10
N TYR A 80 8.38 -0.14 6.58
CA TYR A 80 7.75 0.87 5.72
C TYR A 80 7.45 2.19 6.45
N ILE A 81 6.82 2.15 7.63
CA ILE A 81 6.50 3.37 8.40
C ILE A 81 7.77 4.16 8.71
N ASN A 82 8.85 3.48 9.10
CA ASN A 82 10.12 4.15 9.40
C ASN A 82 10.75 4.80 8.16
N TYR A 83 10.69 4.12 7.01
CA TYR A 83 11.12 4.68 5.73
C TYR A 83 10.29 5.91 5.35
N TRP A 84 8.96 5.77 5.35
CA TRP A 84 8.03 6.85 5.00
C TRP A 84 8.18 8.05 5.95
N LEU A 85 8.26 7.83 7.26
CA LEU A 85 8.43 8.91 8.22
C LEU A 85 9.76 9.66 7.98
N LYS A 86 10.84 8.94 7.68
CA LYS A 86 12.13 9.57 7.31
C LYS A 86 11.99 10.48 6.09
N THR A 87 11.27 10.06 5.05
CA THR A 87 11.08 10.90 3.85
C THR A 87 10.24 12.14 4.17
N GLN A 88 9.21 12.02 4.99
CA GLN A 88 8.39 13.17 5.40
C GLN A 88 9.19 14.20 6.25
N LEU A 89 10.06 13.73 7.15
CA LEU A 89 10.83 14.59 8.04
C LEU A 89 12.01 15.29 7.34
N THR A 90 12.57 14.68 6.29
CA THR A 90 13.67 15.27 5.51
C THR A 90 13.23 16.53 4.74
N GLU A 91 11.92 16.72 4.57
CA GLU A 91 11.39 17.81 3.74
C GLU A 91 10.96 19.06 4.52
N ASN A 92 10.73 19.05 5.85
CA ASN A 92 9.83 20.08 6.42
C ASN A 92 9.97 20.57 7.89
N ASP A 93 10.94 20.20 8.76
CA ASP A 93 10.96 20.80 10.12
C ASP A 93 12.34 20.98 10.80
N PRO A 94 12.70 22.18 11.29
CA PRO A 94 13.96 22.41 12.03
C PRO A 94 14.02 21.77 13.42
N LEU A 95 12.88 21.39 14.03
CA LEU A 95 12.80 20.85 15.39
C LEU A 95 12.93 19.31 15.43
N ILE A 96 12.50 18.62 14.37
CA ILE A 96 12.59 17.17 14.26
C ILE A 96 13.60 16.83 13.17
N LYS A 97 14.84 16.54 13.58
CA LYS A 97 15.94 16.35 12.63
C LYS A 97 15.93 14.99 11.97
N ASN A 98 15.33 13.99 12.63
CA ASN A 98 15.28 12.61 12.16
C ASN A 98 14.17 11.81 12.86
N THR A 99 13.97 10.58 12.39
CA THR A 99 13.00 9.62 12.92
C THR A 99 13.18 9.32 14.42
N THR A 100 14.41 9.29 14.93
CA THR A 100 14.71 9.07 16.37
C THR A 100 14.18 10.22 17.22
N ASP A 101 14.39 11.47 16.77
CA ASP A 101 13.92 12.65 17.47
C ASP A 101 12.39 12.68 17.53
N PHE A 102 11.73 12.33 16.42
CA PHE A 102 10.28 12.20 16.36
C PHE A 102 9.78 11.21 17.42
N TYR A 103 10.33 9.99 17.44
CA TYR A 103 9.88 8.97 18.38
C TYR A 103 10.16 9.34 19.84
N ASN A 104 11.33 9.88 20.15
CA ASN A 104 11.64 10.30 21.50
C ASN A 104 10.71 11.41 22.00
N MET A 105 10.20 12.25 21.09
CA MET A 105 9.30 13.33 21.43
C MET A 105 7.90 12.86 21.80
N PHE A 106 7.37 11.86 21.09
CA PHE A 106 5.97 11.46 21.22
C PHE A 106 5.74 10.13 21.96
N LYS A 107 6.78 9.29 22.16
CA LYS A 107 6.64 7.96 22.80
C LYS A 107 6.06 7.96 24.21
N ASN A 108 6.17 9.07 24.96
CA ASN A 108 5.69 9.15 26.34
C ASN A 108 4.20 9.54 26.43
N CYS A 109 3.65 10.08 25.35
CA CYS A 109 2.26 10.54 25.28
C CYS A 109 1.39 9.70 24.34
N ASP A 110 1.99 8.81 23.53
CA ASP A 110 1.27 7.90 22.65
C ASP A 110 1.93 6.51 22.62
N SER A 111 1.15 5.48 22.97
CA SER A 111 1.60 4.09 23.09
C SER A 111 1.90 3.43 21.74
N ASP A 112 1.26 3.88 20.66
CA ASP A 112 1.55 3.40 19.31
C ASP A 112 2.89 3.92 18.83
N VAL A 113 3.17 5.20 19.11
CA VAL A 113 4.49 5.78 18.89
C VAL A 113 5.55 5.09 19.76
N GLU A 114 5.24 4.78 21.01
CA GLU A 114 6.15 4.02 21.89
C GLU A 114 6.51 2.66 21.28
N LEU A 115 5.51 1.95 20.74
CA LEU A 115 5.71 0.67 20.06
C LEU A 115 6.57 0.82 18.80
N LEU A 116 6.30 1.84 17.98
CA LEU A 116 7.11 2.16 16.81
C LEU A 116 8.56 2.45 17.19
N ASN A 117 8.78 3.22 18.26
CA ASN A 117 10.11 3.52 18.76
C ASN A 117 10.86 2.22 19.14
N LYS A 118 10.21 1.31 19.88
CA LYS A 118 10.80 0.00 20.25
C LYS A 118 11.16 -0.81 19.01
N LYS A 119 10.28 -0.86 18.01
CA LYS A 119 10.53 -1.57 16.74
C LYS A 119 11.64 -0.93 15.92
N PHE A 120 11.68 0.40 15.86
CA PHE A 120 12.75 1.15 15.19
C PHE A 120 14.11 0.92 15.83
N LEU A 121 14.21 0.99 17.17
CA LEU A 121 15.43 0.67 17.91
C LEU A 121 15.88 -0.78 17.67
N TYR A 122 14.94 -1.71 17.61
CA TYR A 122 15.22 -3.11 17.28
C TYR A 122 15.77 -3.27 15.86
N ILE A 123 15.21 -2.60 14.86
CA ILE A 123 15.73 -2.65 13.47
C ILE A 123 17.13 -2.03 13.41
N ASN A 124 17.34 -0.89 14.08
CA ASN A 124 18.64 -0.19 14.08
C ASN A 124 19.74 -0.94 14.84
N SER A 125 19.40 -1.81 15.79
CA SER A 125 20.38 -2.60 16.52
C SER A 125 20.81 -3.87 15.77
N LYS A 126 20.17 -4.21 14.65
CA LYS A 126 20.54 -5.36 13.83
C LYS A 126 21.85 -5.10 13.08
N GLN A 127 22.60 -6.19 12.88
CA GLN A 127 23.85 -6.18 12.12
C GLN A 127 23.63 -5.71 10.68
N ASN A 128 24.72 -5.27 10.04
CA ASN A 128 24.76 -4.84 8.64
C ASN A 128 23.79 -3.68 8.31
N ASP A 129 23.49 -2.82 9.30
CA ASP A 129 22.64 -1.64 9.16
C ASP A 129 21.28 -1.94 8.51
N LEU A 130 20.51 -2.88 9.07
CA LEU A 130 19.22 -3.32 8.50
C LEU A 130 18.31 -2.16 8.09
N PHE A 131 18.17 -1.12 8.92
CA PHE A 131 17.35 0.04 8.57
C PHE A 131 17.87 0.80 7.35
N LYS A 132 19.19 0.95 7.22
CA LYS A 132 19.81 1.61 6.07
C LYS A 132 19.51 0.82 4.79
N ARG A 133 19.61 -0.51 4.83
CA ARG A 133 19.29 -1.38 3.70
C ARG A 133 17.82 -1.33 3.30
N ILE A 134 16.91 -1.37 4.27
CA ILE A 134 15.46 -1.17 4.02
C ILE A 134 15.23 0.18 3.32
N ASN A 135 15.85 1.25 3.81
CA ASN A 135 15.69 2.57 3.22
C ASN A 135 16.21 2.64 1.78
N GLU A 136 17.39 2.06 1.51
CA GLU A 136 17.95 2.06 0.16
C GLU A 136 17.09 1.22 -0.80
N LEU A 137 16.64 0.03 -0.37
CA LEU A 137 15.74 -0.81 -1.14
C LEU A 137 14.41 -0.11 -1.46
N TYR A 138 13.76 0.47 -0.46
CA TYR A 138 12.48 1.15 -0.66
C TYR A 138 12.61 2.42 -1.50
N SER A 139 13.79 3.06 -1.48
CA SER A 139 14.09 4.15 -2.41
C SER A 139 14.17 3.67 -3.87
N VAL A 140 14.63 2.44 -4.13
CA VAL A 140 14.53 1.82 -5.47
C VAL A 140 13.07 1.57 -5.83
N TYR A 141 12.24 1.09 -4.89
CA TYR A 141 10.82 0.89 -5.13
C TYR A 141 10.08 2.18 -5.45
N ASP A 142 10.45 3.30 -4.83
CA ASP A 142 9.88 4.61 -5.16
C ASP A 142 10.22 5.05 -6.59
N ASP A 143 11.49 4.94 -6.98
CA ASP A 143 11.90 5.25 -8.35
C ASP A 143 11.20 4.32 -9.35
N TYR A 144 11.09 3.03 -9.02
CA TYR A 144 10.45 2.05 -9.89
C TYR A 144 8.94 2.30 -10.02
N PHE A 145 8.27 2.64 -8.92
CA PHE A 145 6.87 3.06 -8.96
C PHE A 145 6.68 4.27 -9.89
N ASN A 146 7.56 5.27 -9.78
CA ASN A 146 7.50 6.45 -10.64
C ASN A 146 7.85 6.13 -12.09
N PHE A 147 8.81 5.25 -12.35
CA PHE A 147 9.10 4.75 -13.69
C PHE A 147 7.85 4.16 -14.36
N ILE A 148 7.11 3.31 -13.64
CA ILE A 148 5.86 2.73 -14.14
C ILE A 148 4.80 3.81 -14.36
N ALA A 149 4.64 4.74 -13.42
CA ALA A 149 3.64 5.81 -13.50
C ALA A 149 3.88 6.77 -14.68
N PHE A 150 5.15 7.06 -14.99
CA PHE A 150 5.55 7.99 -16.05
C PHE A 150 6.04 7.29 -17.32
N LYS A 151 5.69 6.01 -17.51
CA LYS A 151 6.19 5.18 -18.61
C LYS A 151 5.97 5.78 -20.01
N SER A 152 4.93 6.60 -20.20
CA SER A 152 4.61 7.27 -21.47
C SER A 152 5.36 8.58 -21.72
N ILE A 153 6.16 9.05 -20.76
CA ILE A 153 6.91 10.31 -20.87
C ILE A 153 8.41 9.97 -20.89
N ASP A 154 8.97 9.90 -22.10
CA ASP A 154 10.33 9.38 -22.35
C ASP A 154 11.43 10.08 -21.55
N THR A 155 11.37 11.40 -21.39
CA THR A 155 12.39 12.12 -20.60
C THR A 155 12.34 11.75 -19.12
N VAL A 156 11.14 11.56 -18.57
CA VAL A 156 10.91 11.29 -17.15
C VAL A 156 11.13 9.82 -16.83
N ASN A 157 10.68 8.91 -17.69
CA ASN A 157 10.87 7.47 -17.50
C ASN A 157 12.38 7.11 -17.53
N CYS A 158 13.18 7.75 -18.38
CA CYS A 158 14.63 7.52 -18.47
C CYS A 158 15.35 7.95 -17.17
N VAL A 159 14.92 9.04 -16.54
CA VAL A 159 15.47 9.50 -15.26
C VAL A 159 15.23 8.44 -14.18
N TYR A 160 13.99 7.99 -14.01
CA TYR A 160 13.66 6.99 -12.99
C TYR A 160 14.27 5.62 -13.29
N ALA A 161 14.30 5.19 -14.56
CA ALA A 161 14.98 3.96 -14.98
C ALA A 161 16.46 3.98 -14.60
N LYS A 162 17.16 5.09 -14.85
CA LYS A 162 18.56 5.26 -14.46
C LYS A 162 18.74 5.23 -12.95
N GLN A 163 17.88 5.91 -12.19
CA GLN A 163 17.94 5.93 -10.73
C GLN A 163 17.69 4.53 -10.15
N CYS A 164 16.72 3.78 -10.68
CA CYS A 164 16.45 2.39 -10.32
C CYS A 164 17.72 1.54 -10.41
N VAL A 165 18.40 1.56 -11.56
CA VAL A 165 19.59 0.73 -11.78
C VAL A 165 20.77 1.18 -10.92
N ASN A 166 20.99 2.49 -10.80
CA ASN A 166 22.07 3.02 -9.98
C ASN A 166 21.91 2.64 -8.50
N LYS A 167 20.72 2.88 -7.93
CA LYS A 167 20.45 2.53 -6.53
C LYS A 167 20.49 1.03 -6.31
N TYR A 168 19.97 0.22 -7.25
CA TYR A 168 20.13 -1.22 -7.22
C TYR A 168 21.61 -1.64 -7.14
N ASN A 169 22.43 -1.13 -8.06
CA ASN A 169 23.85 -1.47 -8.13
C ASN A 169 24.60 -1.07 -6.85
N ASN A 170 24.26 0.08 -6.27
CA ASN A 170 24.82 0.51 -4.99
C ASN A 170 24.48 -0.47 -3.85
N ILE A 171 23.24 -0.97 -3.80
CA ILE A 171 22.85 -1.98 -2.80
C ILE A 171 23.64 -3.27 -3.02
N VAL A 172 23.82 -3.69 -4.29
CA VAL A 172 24.63 -4.87 -4.62
C VAL A 172 26.06 -4.72 -4.14
N ASP A 173 26.71 -3.59 -4.46
CA ASP A 173 28.11 -3.34 -4.06
C ASP A 173 28.29 -3.31 -2.55
N ASN A 174 27.36 -2.68 -1.84
CA ASN A 174 27.50 -2.43 -0.41
C ASN A 174 27.15 -3.67 0.44
N TYR A 175 26.20 -4.49 -0.01
CA TYR A 175 25.60 -5.50 0.86
C TYR A 175 25.62 -6.93 0.31
N ALA A 176 25.56 -7.14 -1.02
CA ALA A 176 25.22 -8.46 -1.55
C ALA A 176 26.21 -9.58 -1.19
N SER A 177 27.50 -9.27 -1.01
CA SER A 177 28.53 -10.26 -0.68
C SER A 177 28.46 -10.80 0.75
N ASN A 178 27.87 -10.03 1.68
CA ASN A 178 27.86 -10.36 3.12
C ASN A 178 26.44 -10.51 3.69
N ASP A 179 25.44 -10.30 2.85
CA ASP A 179 24.05 -10.34 3.24
C ASP A 179 23.54 -11.79 3.27
N LYS A 180 23.08 -12.21 4.45
CA LYS A 180 22.41 -13.50 4.67
C LYS A 180 20.89 -13.33 4.77
N SER A 181 20.39 -12.19 4.31
CA SER A 181 19.01 -11.76 4.49
C SER A 181 18.16 -11.95 3.26
N ASN A 182 16.86 -11.71 3.46
CA ASN A 182 15.88 -11.67 2.38
C ASN A 182 16.14 -10.52 1.37
N LEU A 183 17.11 -9.62 1.61
CA LEU A 183 17.48 -8.55 0.66
C LEU A 183 17.86 -9.11 -0.72
N LEU A 184 18.63 -10.20 -0.79
CA LEU A 184 19.02 -10.79 -2.07
C LEU A 184 17.83 -11.32 -2.85
N TYR A 185 16.84 -11.87 -2.14
CA TYR A 185 15.57 -12.29 -2.73
C TYR A 185 14.82 -11.08 -3.32
N GLU A 186 14.76 -9.97 -2.60
CA GLU A 186 14.16 -8.72 -3.11
C GLU A 186 14.89 -8.14 -4.32
N LEU A 187 16.23 -8.18 -4.32
CA LEU A 187 17.04 -7.73 -5.45
C LEU A 187 16.84 -8.63 -6.69
N GLN A 188 16.66 -9.93 -6.49
CA GLN A 188 16.34 -10.82 -7.60
C GLN A 188 14.95 -10.50 -8.17
N ASN A 189 13.96 -10.29 -7.32
CA ASN A 189 12.61 -9.88 -7.74
C ASN A 189 12.61 -8.55 -8.49
N LEU A 190 13.37 -7.55 -7.99
CA LEU A 190 13.57 -6.27 -8.68
C LEU A 190 14.15 -6.44 -10.08
N LYS A 191 15.16 -7.29 -10.23
CA LYS A 191 15.73 -7.61 -11.55
C LYS A 191 14.68 -8.19 -12.50
N HIS A 192 13.82 -9.09 -12.02
CA HIS A 192 12.71 -9.62 -12.81
C HIS A 192 11.72 -8.51 -13.22
N LEU A 193 11.34 -7.63 -12.28
CA LEU A 193 10.46 -6.50 -12.55
C LEU A 193 11.04 -5.53 -13.58
N PHE A 194 12.33 -5.22 -13.50
CA PHE A 194 13.04 -4.34 -14.44
C PHE A 194 13.06 -4.91 -15.85
N ASN A 195 13.33 -6.22 -15.97
CA ASN A 195 13.28 -6.92 -17.25
C ASN A 195 11.87 -6.94 -17.84
N GLN A 196 10.89 -7.33 -17.03
CA GLN A 196 9.49 -7.45 -17.47
C GLN A 196 8.92 -6.10 -17.95
N ASN A 197 9.31 -5.01 -17.30
CA ASN A 197 8.77 -3.69 -17.61
C ASN A 197 9.61 -2.87 -18.59
N GLY A 198 10.69 -3.46 -19.10
CA GLY A 198 11.48 -2.91 -20.19
C GLY A 198 12.38 -1.75 -19.80
N ILE A 199 12.89 -1.71 -18.55
CA ILE A 199 13.83 -0.67 -18.11
C ILE A 199 15.07 -0.63 -19.03
N PHE A 200 15.57 -1.80 -19.44
CA PHE A 200 16.75 -1.92 -20.29
C PHE A 200 16.45 -1.78 -21.79
N SER A 201 15.18 -1.72 -22.18
CA SER A 201 14.75 -1.59 -23.58
C SER A 201 14.26 -0.18 -23.93
N LEU A 202 14.43 0.79 -23.03
CA LEU A 202 14.07 2.18 -23.30
C LEU A 202 14.93 2.73 -24.44
N GLN A 203 14.28 3.40 -25.38
CA GLN A 203 14.91 4.10 -26.49
C GLN A 203 14.80 5.61 -26.26
N GLY A 204 15.71 6.39 -26.86
CA GLY A 204 15.62 7.86 -26.79
C GLY A 204 16.07 8.50 -25.48
N CYS A 205 16.61 7.73 -24.53
CA CYS A 205 17.26 8.30 -23.35
C CYS A 205 18.56 9.04 -23.76
N GLU A 206 18.73 10.28 -23.28
CA GLU A 206 19.94 11.09 -23.53
C GLU A 206 21.22 10.39 -23.05
N LYS A 207 21.11 9.61 -21.97
CA LYS A 207 22.19 8.81 -21.39
C LYS A 207 21.77 7.37 -21.32
N GLU A 208 22.70 6.48 -21.63
CA GLU A 208 22.48 5.04 -21.52
C GLU A 208 22.10 4.65 -20.08
N ILE A 209 21.13 3.76 -19.98
CA ILE A 209 20.77 3.13 -18.72
C ILE A 209 21.91 2.17 -18.35
N PRO A 210 22.48 2.28 -17.13
CA PRO A 210 23.56 1.40 -16.71
C PRO A 210 23.17 -0.07 -16.76
N THR A 211 24.17 -0.96 -16.78
CA THR A 211 23.93 -2.40 -16.65
C THR A 211 23.75 -2.79 -15.18
N LEU A 212 22.89 -3.77 -14.91
CA LEU A 212 22.77 -4.33 -13.56
C LEU A 212 24.02 -5.10 -13.19
N LYS A 213 24.53 -4.86 -11.98
CA LYS A 213 25.56 -5.69 -11.38
C LYS A 213 25.03 -7.08 -11.04
N PRO A 214 25.84 -8.12 -11.21
CA PRO A 214 25.43 -9.49 -10.90
C PRO A 214 25.31 -9.70 -9.39
N LEU A 215 24.29 -10.44 -8.96
CA LEU A 215 24.22 -10.97 -7.61
C LEU A 215 25.19 -12.15 -7.44
N PRO A 216 25.80 -12.34 -6.25
CA PRO A 216 26.71 -13.46 -5.97
C PRO A 216 26.10 -14.83 -6.26
N GLU A 217 26.88 -15.74 -6.84
CA GLU A 217 26.41 -17.04 -7.34
C GLU A 217 25.93 -18.00 -6.25
N ALA A 218 26.52 -17.93 -5.05
CA ALA A 218 26.18 -18.78 -3.91
C ALA A 218 24.70 -18.71 -3.52
N ASN A 219 24.01 -17.61 -3.86
CA ASN A 219 22.66 -17.32 -3.41
C ASN A 219 21.60 -17.53 -4.51
N LYS A 220 22.00 -17.82 -5.76
CA LYS A 220 21.08 -18.02 -6.88
C LYS A 220 20.27 -19.31 -6.78
N SER A 221 20.87 -20.39 -6.28
CA SER A 221 20.22 -21.71 -6.20
C SER A 221 19.16 -21.79 -5.09
N GLU A 222 19.35 -21.07 -3.99
CA GLU A 222 18.42 -21.04 -2.86
C GLU A 222 17.21 -20.14 -3.18
N VAL A 223 17.45 -18.98 -3.79
CA VAL A 223 16.40 -18.03 -4.23
C VAL A 223 15.45 -18.63 -5.27
N ILE A 224 15.94 -19.37 -6.27
CA ILE A 224 15.10 -19.98 -7.32
C ILE A 224 14.15 -21.04 -6.74
N SER A 225 14.56 -21.71 -5.65
CA SER A 225 13.75 -22.75 -5.01
C SER A 225 12.60 -22.21 -4.16
N SER A 226 12.68 -20.93 -3.74
CA SER A 226 11.74 -20.30 -2.80
C SER A 226 10.82 -19.24 -3.44
N LEU A 227 10.88 -19.01 -4.75
CA LEU A 227 9.88 -18.16 -5.42
C LEU A 227 8.49 -18.78 -5.26
N PRO A 228 7.50 -18.05 -4.71
CA PRO A 228 6.13 -18.52 -4.73
C PRO A 228 5.69 -18.61 -6.20
N SER A 229 5.12 -19.75 -6.57
CA SER A 229 4.66 -20.08 -7.92
C SER A 229 3.65 -19.09 -8.51
N SER A 230 3.14 -18.13 -7.71
CA SER A 230 2.28 -17.04 -8.13
C SER A 230 3.02 -15.87 -8.83
N SER A 231 4.36 -15.82 -8.79
CA SER A 231 5.17 -14.79 -9.47
C SER A 231 5.70 -15.21 -10.85
N LEU A 232 5.70 -16.51 -11.13
CA LEU A 232 6.03 -17.05 -12.45
C LEU A 232 4.76 -17.09 -13.28
N ILE A 233 4.47 -16.02 -14.03
CA ILE A 233 3.49 -16.13 -15.12
C ILE A 233 4.11 -17.10 -16.13
N PRO A 234 3.53 -18.30 -16.37
CA PRO A 234 4.08 -19.22 -17.33
C PRO A 234 3.84 -18.66 -18.74
N ILE A 235 4.91 -18.19 -19.37
CA ILE A 235 4.97 -18.01 -20.83
C ILE A 235 5.48 -19.36 -21.35
N PRO A 236 4.57 -20.23 -21.85
CA PRO A 236 4.07 -20.05 -23.21
C PRO A 236 2.59 -20.47 -23.37
N ALA A 237 1.67 -19.52 -23.32
CA ALA A 237 0.25 -19.72 -23.67
C ALA A 237 -0.20 -18.89 -24.89
N ILE A 238 0.73 -18.42 -25.72
CA ILE A 238 0.39 -17.63 -26.92
C ILE A 238 0.22 -18.51 -28.17
N ALA A 239 0.74 -19.75 -28.17
CA ALA A 239 0.56 -20.67 -29.29
C ALA A 239 -0.81 -21.38 -29.27
N ALA A 240 -1.46 -21.52 -28.10
CA ALA A 240 -2.75 -22.21 -27.98
C ALA A 240 -3.97 -21.30 -28.23
N THR A 241 -3.81 -19.97 -28.19
CA THR A 241 -4.92 -19.02 -28.36
C THR A 241 -5.36 -18.86 -29.81
N VAL A 242 -4.51 -19.16 -30.77
CA VAL A 242 -4.83 -19.04 -32.21
C VAL A 242 -5.80 -20.15 -32.67
N GLY A 243 -5.80 -21.32 -32.03
CA GLY A 243 -6.69 -22.44 -32.38
C GLY A 243 -8.08 -22.37 -31.71
N ILE A 244 -8.19 -21.70 -30.56
CA ILE A 244 -9.45 -21.65 -29.78
C ILE A 244 -10.38 -20.53 -30.26
N PHE A 245 -9.83 -19.40 -30.73
CA PHE A 245 -10.60 -18.23 -31.15
C PHE A 245 -11.58 -18.51 -32.32
N PRO A 246 -11.23 -19.28 -33.36
CA PRO A 246 -12.14 -19.61 -34.46
C PRO A 246 -13.30 -20.53 -34.02
N LEU A 247 -13.04 -21.47 -33.12
CA LEU A 247 -14.06 -22.40 -32.59
C LEU A 247 -15.10 -21.69 -31.73
N LEU A 248 -14.69 -20.71 -30.93
CA LEU A 248 -15.61 -19.88 -30.14
C LEU A 248 -16.47 -18.98 -31.03
N LEU A 249 -15.95 -18.46 -32.14
CA LEU A 249 -16.73 -17.67 -33.11
C LEU A 249 -17.81 -18.52 -33.81
N LEU A 250 -17.52 -19.79 -34.11
CA LEU A 250 -18.52 -20.71 -34.68
C LEU A 250 -19.62 -21.04 -33.66
N LEU A 251 -19.27 -21.30 -32.40
CA LEU A 251 -20.24 -21.56 -31.34
C LEU A 251 -21.09 -20.31 -31.01
N TYR A 252 -20.49 -19.11 -31.08
CA TYR A 252 -21.20 -17.84 -30.92
C TYR A 252 -22.27 -17.61 -32.00
N LYS A 253 -22.01 -18.01 -33.25
CA LYS A 253 -22.98 -17.85 -34.36
C LYS A 253 -24.16 -18.82 -34.28
N HIS A 254 -24.00 -19.97 -33.63
CA HIS A 254 -24.97 -21.08 -33.70
C HIS A 254 -25.69 -21.42 -32.40
N THR A 255 -25.44 -20.70 -31.30
CA THR A 255 -26.08 -20.96 -30.00
C THR A 255 -26.88 -19.73 -29.53
N PRO A 256 -28.20 -19.82 -29.29
CA PRO A 256 -29.04 -18.67 -28.92
C PRO A 256 -28.91 -18.29 -27.43
N LEU A 257 -27.68 -18.25 -26.89
CA LEU A 257 -27.39 -17.94 -25.49
C LEU A 257 -27.46 -16.43 -25.18
N VAL A 258 -27.27 -15.58 -26.19
CA VAL A 258 -27.26 -14.11 -26.02
C VAL A 258 -28.65 -13.58 -25.60
N SER A 259 -29.73 -14.16 -26.12
CA SER A 259 -31.11 -13.80 -25.73
C SER A 259 -31.42 -14.16 -24.27
N LEU A 260 -30.98 -15.33 -23.80
CA LEU A 260 -31.22 -15.79 -22.44
C LEU A 260 -30.43 -14.99 -21.40
N LEU A 261 -29.19 -14.62 -21.70
CA LEU A 261 -28.35 -13.82 -20.82
C LEU A 261 -28.84 -12.37 -20.74
N TYR A 262 -29.28 -11.78 -21.87
CA TYR A 262 -29.83 -10.42 -21.90
C TYR A 262 -31.09 -10.29 -21.04
N SER A 263 -32.01 -11.27 -21.12
CA SER A 263 -33.22 -11.29 -20.29
C SER A 263 -32.90 -11.37 -18.80
N ARG A 264 -31.91 -12.19 -18.41
CA ARG A 264 -31.47 -12.29 -16.99
C ARG A 264 -30.81 -11.01 -16.48
N ILE A 265 -30.03 -10.33 -17.33
CA ILE A 265 -29.39 -9.06 -16.98
C ILE A 265 -30.43 -7.95 -16.79
N ILE A 266 -31.46 -7.89 -17.65
CA ILE A 266 -32.59 -6.95 -17.49
C ILE A 266 -33.37 -7.23 -16.21
N GLU A 267 -33.67 -8.51 -15.91
CA GLU A 267 -34.41 -8.88 -14.71
C GLU A 267 -33.63 -8.51 -13.43
N MET A 268 -32.31 -8.72 -13.41
CA MET A 268 -31.45 -8.28 -12.30
C MET A 268 -31.40 -6.75 -12.18
N LYS A 269 -31.33 -6.03 -13.31
CA LYS A 269 -31.30 -4.56 -13.30
C LYS A 269 -32.62 -3.98 -12.77
N ASN A 270 -33.76 -4.57 -13.12
CA ASN A 270 -35.07 -4.14 -12.62
C ASN A 270 -35.22 -4.44 -11.12
N LYS A 271 -34.73 -5.59 -10.62
CA LYS A 271 -34.70 -5.88 -9.18
C LYS A 271 -33.81 -4.89 -8.40
N LEU A 272 -32.65 -4.51 -8.96
CA LEU A 272 -31.74 -3.55 -8.34
C LEU A 272 -32.34 -2.14 -8.29
N ILE A 273 -33.04 -1.70 -9.35
CA ILE A 273 -33.74 -0.41 -9.39
C ILE A 273 -34.89 -0.39 -8.37
N ASN A 274 -35.67 -1.46 -8.27
CA ASN A 274 -36.75 -1.55 -7.28
C ASN A 274 -36.22 -1.51 -5.84
N VAL A 275 -35.14 -2.24 -5.54
CA VAL A 275 -34.50 -2.21 -4.20
C VAL A 275 -33.90 -0.83 -3.91
N ALA A 276 -33.28 -0.17 -4.90
CA ALA A 276 -32.75 1.18 -4.72
C ALA A 276 -33.87 2.21 -4.48
N GLN A 277 -35.02 2.06 -5.14
CA GLN A 277 -36.17 2.93 -4.96
C GLN A 277 -36.87 2.70 -3.61
N GLU A 278 -37.06 1.44 -3.19
CA GLU A 278 -37.58 1.11 -1.85
C GLU A 278 -36.65 1.64 -0.74
N ASN A 279 -35.34 1.51 -0.89
CA ASN A 279 -34.37 2.06 0.07
C ASN A 279 -34.37 3.60 0.09
N HIS A 280 -34.61 4.25 -1.06
CA HIS A 280 -34.71 5.70 -1.12
C HIS A 280 -35.99 6.19 -0.43
N GLU A 281 -37.12 5.51 -0.64
CA GLU A 281 -38.39 5.82 0.03
C GLU A 281 -38.31 5.57 1.55
N LEU A 282 -37.63 4.50 1.99
CA LEU A 282 -37.34 4.23 3.40
C LEU A 282 -36.44 5.30 4.05
N SER A 283 -35.42 5.78 3.34
CA SER A 283 -34.54 6.85 3.84
C SER A 283 -35.26 8.19 4.02
N PHE A 284 -36.20 8.50 3.13
CA PHE A 284 -37.03 9.72 3.22
C PHE A 284 -38.05 9.67 4.36
N LEU A 285 -38.54 8.48 4.72
CA LEU A 285 -39.45 8.29 5.85
C LEU A 285 -38.71 8.35 7.20
N ASP A 286 -37.48 7.84 7.27
CA ASP A 286 -36.64 7.91 8.48
C ASP A 286 -36.21 9.36 8.78
N GLU A 287 -35.78 10.10 7.76
CA GLU A 287 -35.39 11.51 7.89
C GLU A 287 -36.59 12.40 8.27
N ARG A 288 -37.79 12.12 7.73
CA ARG A 288 -39.02 12.81 8.14
C ARG A 288 -39.41 12.47 9.58
N SER A 289 -39.19 11.24 10.05
CA SER A 289 -39.51 10.84 11.42
C SER A 289 -38.61 11.51 12.46
N GLN A 290 -37.33 11.75 12.13
CA GLN A 290 -36.40 12.48 13.01
C GLN A 290 -36.72 13.97 13.10
N VAL A 291 -37.20 14.59 12.01
CA VAL A 291 -37.60 16.02 12.00
C VAL A 291 -38.88 16.27 12.82
N PHE A 292 -39.74 15.27 13.04
CA PHE A 292 -40.92 15.38 13.92
C PHE A 292 -40.67 14.93 15.37
N ALA A 293 -39.52 14.34 15.69
CA ALA A 293 -39.19 13.95 17.06
C ALA A 293 -38.65 15.12 17.91
N ASP A 294 -38.12 16.17 17.28
CA ASP A 294 -37.54 17.34 17.94
C ASP A 294 -38.54 18.51 18.13
N ASN A 295 -39.84 18.32 17.87
CA ASN A 295 -40.83 19.36 18.17
C ASN A 295 -42.16 18.80 18.70
N GLU A 296 -42.42 19.14 19.96
CA GLU A 296 -43.70 19.17 20.68
C GLU A 296 -44.36 17.85 21.14
N SER A 297 -44.53 17.78 22.46
CA SER A 297 -45.43 16.89 23.18
C SER A 297 -46.89 17.22 22.84
N TYR A 298 -47.51 16.46 21.95
CA TYR A 298 -48.96 16.48 21.76
C TYR A 298 -49.59 15.18 22.26
N ASN A 299 -50.45 15.32 23.27
CA ASN A 299 -51.36 14.27 23.73
C ASN A 299 -52.42 14.01 22.67
N LEU A 300 -52.43 12.80 22.09
CA LEU A 300 -53.57 12.34 21.28
C LEU A 300 -54.48 11.45 22.14
N ILE A 301 -55.67 11.97 22.40
CA ILE A 301 -56.77 11.26 23.07
C ILE A 301 -57.36 10.27 22.06
N TYR A 302 -57.32 8.98 22.38
CA TYR A 302 -57.91 7.93 21.58
C TYR A 302 -59.39 7.75 21.96
N SER A 303 -60.31 8.08 21.05
CA SER A 303 -61.72 7.70 21.16
C SER A 303 -61.99 6.52 20.24
N SER A 304 -62.14 5.32 20.80
CA SER A 304 -62.65 4.15 20.08
C SER A 304 -64.17 4.22 19.99
N ALA A 305 -64.70 4.22 18.77
CA ALA A 305 -66.13 3.99 18.53
C ALA A 305 -66.37 2.48 18.40
N ASP A 306 -67.18 1.93 19.30
CA ASP A 306 -67.72 0.58 19.21
C ASP A 306 -68.79 0.52 18.12
N TYR A 307 -68.67 -0.42 17.19
CA TYR A 307 -69.77 -0.82 16.32
C TYR A 307 -70.45 -2.06 16.92
N SER A 308 -71.77 -1.93 17.14
CA SER A 308 -72.68 -3.02 17.51
C SER A 308 -72.92 -4.00 16.38
#